data_AF-A0A8T4UF16-F1
#
_entry.id   AF-A0A8T4UF16-F1
#
_cell.length_a   1.000
_cell.length_b   1.000
_cell.length_c   1.000
_cell.angle_alpha   90.00
_cell.angle_beta   90.00
_cell.angle_gamma   90.00
#
_symmetry.space_group_name_H-M   'P 1'
#
loop_
_entity.id
_entity.type
_entity.pdbx_description
1 polymer ?
#
loop_
_entity_poly.entity_id
_entity_poly.type
_entity_poly.pdbx_seq_one_letter_code
_entity_poly.pdbx_strand_id
1 'polypeptide(L)'
;MLNQLLIDAIKNNLQKGYSTEQIRQGLINKGWPSNDVDEAIQSAKNDMGQNTEEHPKITNIDNTQQKPKHHGPLYVLLIILLVVIILVGLYIFYAFYVQPIFNSESTLTQATL
;
A
#
# COMPACT_ATOMS: atom_id res chain seq x y z
N MET A 1 25.87 3.26 8.74
CA MET A 1 26.32 1.94 8.23
C MET A 1 25.41 1.60 7.09
N LEU A 2 25.93 1.58 5.86
CA LEU A 2 25.14 1.25 4.69
C LEU A 2 24.55 -0.16 4.88
N ASN A 3 23.22 -0.26 4.89
CA ASN A 3 22.56 -1.51 5.25
C ASN A 3 22.57 -2.45 4.04
N GLN A 4 23.34 -3.54 4.08
CA GLN A 4 23.41 -4.51 2.98
C GLN A 4 22.02 -5.00 2.54
N LEU A 5 21.10 -5.14 3.49
CA LEU A 5 19.71 -5.52 3.22
C LEU A 5 18.99 -4.52 2.29
N LEU A 6 19.33 -3.24 2.39
CA LEU A 6 18.78 -2.18 1.54
C LEU A 6 19.31 -2.30 0.11
N ILE A 7 20.62 -2.53 -0.03
CA ILE A 7 21.28 -2.73 -1.32
C ILE A 7 20.70 -3.97 -2.02
N ASP A 8 20.55 -5.08 -1.31
CA ASP A 8 19.98 -6.32 -1.85
C ASP A 8 18.51 -6.16 -2.26
N ALA A 9 17.74 -5.42 -1.46
CA ALA A 9 16.37 -5.07 -1.81
C ALA A 9 16.32 -4.24 -3.11
N ILE A 10 17.18 -3.23 -3.25
CA ILE A 10 17.24 -2.40 -4.46
C ILE A 10 17.62 -3.24 -5.67
N LYS A 11 18.66 -4.09 -5.55
CA LYS A 11 19.09 -5.02 -6.61
C LYS A 11 17.95 -5.93 -7.08
N ASN A 12 17.21 -6.54 -6.14
CA ASN A 12 16.07 -7.40 -6.46
C ASN A 12 14.98 -6.63 -7.23
N ASN A 13 14.69 -5.40 -6.82
CA ASN A 13 13.70 -4.58 -7.54
C ASN A 13 14.21 -4.11 -8.92
N LEU A 14 15.50 -3.80 -9.07
CA LEU A 14 16.08 -3.47 -10.37
C LEU A 14 15.99 -4.64 -11.35
N GLN A 15 16.27 -5.87 -10.89
CA GLN A 15 16.14 -7.08 -11.71
C GLN A 15 14.70 -7.36 -12.16
N LYS A 16 13.71 -6.93 -11.37
CA LYS A 16 12.29 -7.01 -11.71
C LYS A 16 11.83 -5.92 -12.69
N GLY A 17 12.71 -5.00 -13.08
CA GLY A 17 12.42 -3.93 -14.02
C GLY A 17 11.80 -2.67 -13.38
N TYR A 18 11.85 -2.53 -12.04
CA TYR A 18 11.43 -1.29 -11.41
C TYR A 18 12.46 -0.18 -11.65
N SER A 19 12.00 1.03 -11.90
CA SER A 19 12.87 2.22 -11.99
C SER A 19 13.40 2.62 -10.62
N THR A 20 14.56 3.28 -10.59
CA THR A 20 15.17 3.75 -9.34
C THR A 20 14.27 4.69 -8.55
N GLU A 21 13.48 5.53 -9.22
CA GLU A 21 12.53 6.43 -8.54
C GLU A 21 11.41 5.64 -7.85
N GLN A 22 10.86 4.61 -8.49
CA GLN A 22 9.85 3.74 -7.87
C GLN A 22 10.40 3.03 -6.63
N ILE A 23 11.65 2.56 -6.70
CA ILE A 23 12.33 1.91 -5.59
C ILE A 23 12.57 2.90 -4.46
N ARG A 24 13.04 4.11 -4.80
CA ARG A 24 13.30 5.20 -3.86
C ARG A 24 12.05 5.55 -3.06
N GLN A 25 10.96 5.86 -3.76
CA GLN A 25 9.68 6.20 -3.13
C GLN A 25 9.14 5.03 -2.30
N GLY A 26 9.25 3.80 -2.81
CA GLY A 26 8.83 2.60 -2.08
C GLY A 26 9.58 2.39 -0.77
N LEU A 27 10.87 2.71 -0.73
CA LEU A 27 11.69 2.60 0.48
C LEU A 27 11.41 3.75 1.46
N ILE A 28 11.29 4.98 0.97
CA ILE A 28 10.92 6.13 1.81
C ILE A 28 9.57 5.92 2.47
N ASN A 29 8.57 5.42 1.73
CA ASN A 29 7.24 5.10 2.26
C ASN A 29 7.26 3.98 3.32
N LYS A 30 8.29 3.13 3.31
CA LYS A 30 8.51 2.10 4.33
C LYS A 30 9.25 2.63 5.56
N GLY A 31 9.55 3.92 5.61
CA GLY A 31 10.23 4.58 6.72
C GLY A 31 11.76 4.63 6.59
N TRP A 32 12.31 4.29 5.41
CA TRP A 32 13.74 4.44 5.19
C TRP A 32 14.09 5.92 4.95
N PRO A 33 15.16 6.44 5.57
CA PRO A 33 15.59 7.81 5.34
C PRO A 33 16.11 7.98 3.90
N SER A 34 15.73 9.09 3.28
CA SER A 34 16.05 9.38 1.87
C SER A 34 17.54 9.30 1.58
N ASN A 35 18.39 9.77 2.49
CA ASN A 35 19.83 9.78 2.32
C ASN A 35 20.40 8.36 2.19
N ASP A 36 19.97 7.44 3.06
CA ASP A 36 20.44 6.05 3.03
C ASP A 36 19.94 5.31 1.78
N VAL A 37 18.74 5.65 1.31
CA VAL A 37 18.16 5.10 0.08
C VAL A 37 18.95 5.54 -1.15
N ASP A 38 19.27 6.83 -1.24
CA ASP A 38 20.03 7.40 -2.35
C ASP A 38 21.45 6.81 -2.40
N GLU A 39 22.11 6.68 -1.25
CA GLU A 39 23.43 6.05 -1.12
C GLU A 39 23.39 4.56 -1.54
N ALA A 40 22.39 3.81 -1.07
CA ALA A 40 22.24 2.40 -1.41
C ALA A 40 21.87 2.17 -2.89
N ILE A 41 21.11 3.07 -3.52
CA ILE A 41 20.83 3.02 -4.97
C ILE A 41 22.12 3.21 -5.76
N GLN A 42 22.96 4.17 -5.34
CA GLN A 42 24.24 4.41 -5.99
C GLN A 42 25.17 3.21 -5.86
N SER A 43 25.28 2.61 -4.67
CA SER A 43 26.05 1.38 -4.45
C SER A 43 25.51 0.21 -5.28
N ALA A 44 24.20 0.01 -5.32
CA ALA A 44 23.58 -1.07 -6.10
C ALA A 44 23.86 -0.94 -7.61
N LYS A 45 23.87 0.29 -8.15
CA LYS A 45 24.24 0.55 -9.55
C LYS A 45 25.70 0.26 -9.83
N ASN A 46 26.60 0.70 -8.95
CA ASN A 46 28.03 0.47 -9.08
C ASN A 46 28.35 -1.03 -9.07
N ASP A 47 27.66 -1.80 -8.24
CA ASP A 47 27.80 -3.25 -8.17
C ASP A 47 27.20 -3.99 -9.39
N MET A 48 26.16 -3.44 -10.01
CA MET A 48 25.47 -4.05 -11.15
C MET A 48 26.06 -3.70 -12.52
N GLY A 49 26.90 -2.68 -12.60
CA GLY A 49 27.47 -2.27 -13.89
C GLY A 49 28.60 -1.27 -13.79
N GLN A 50 29.85 -1.75 -13.67
CA GLN A 50 30.97 -1.06 -14.28
C GLN A 50 30.92 -1.29 -15.80
N ASN A 51 30.27 -0.36 -16.51
CA ASN A 51 30.57 0.11 -17.86
C ASN A 51 29.40 0.96 -18.37
N THR A 52 29.35 2.24 -17.99
CA THR A 52 29.08 3.33 -18.94
C THR A 52 29.69 4.58 -18.32
N GLU A 53 30.61 5.16 -19.09
CA GLU A 53 31.45 6.30 -18.76
C GLU A 53 30.67 7.56 -18.36
N GLU A 54 31.37 8.39 -17.62
CA GLU A 54 31.01 9.68 -17.07
C GLU A 54 30.33 10.62 -18.07
N HIS A 55 29.30 11.33 -17.59
CA HIS A 55 29.04 12.69 -18.04
C HIS A 55 28.90 13.58 -16.80
N PRO A 56 29.71 14.63 -16.65
CA PRO A 56 29.55 15.58 -15.56
C PRO A 56 28.31 16.41 -15.90
N LYS A 57 27.24 16.21 -15.16
CA LYS A 57 26.18 17.21 -15.14
C LYS A 57 25.89 17.58 -13.70
N ILE A 58 26.59 18.62 -13.27
CA ILE A 58 25.99 19.62 -12.39
C ILE A 58 24.67 20.01 -13.07
N THR A 59 23.56 19.46 -12.62
CA THR A 59 22.24 20.03 -12.87
C THR A 59 21.73 20.36 -11.49
N ASN A 60 21.75 21.66 -11.17
CA ASN A 60 20.79 22.23 -10.23
C ASN A 60 19.44 21.59 -10.52
N ILE A 61 19.00 20.69 -9.65
CA ILE A 61 17.62 20.25 -9.57
C ILE A 61 17.02 21.26 -8.59
N ASP A 62 16.85 22.50 -9.05
CA ASP A 62 15.51 23.03 -9.28
C ASP A 62 14.44 22.09 -8.75
N ASN A 63 13.73 22.65 -7.78
CA ASN A 63 12.64 22.09 -7.04
C ASN A 63 11.45 21.87 -7.97
N THR A 64 11.60 21.05 -9.01
CA THR A 64 10.48 20.63 -9.83
C THR A 64 9.90 19.40 -9.18
N GLN A 65 9.01 19.70 -8.21
CA GLN A 65 7.79 18.97 -7.96
C GLN A 65 7.55 17.90 -9.03
N GLN A 66 7.95 16.65 -8.76
CA GLN A 66 7.42 15.51 -9.48
C GLN A 66 5.94 15.45 -9.11
N LYS A 67 5.17 16.15 -9.95
CA LYS A 67 3.73 16.27 -9.96
C LYS A 67 3.12 14.96 -9.46
N PRO A 68 2.35 14.98 -8.35
CA PRO A 68 1.71 13.78 -7.86
C PRO A 68 0.92 13.20 -9.02
N LYS A 69 1.30 12.00 -9.47
CA LYS A 69 0.51 11.27 -10.45
C LYS A 69 -0.71 10.76 -9.68
N HIS A 70 -1.68 11.67 -9.59
CA HIS A 70 -2.99 11.54 -9.01
C HIS A 70 -3.59 10.19 -9.39
N HIS A 71 -3.49 9.24 -8.48
CA HIS A 71 -4.36 8.06 -8.50
C HIS A 71 -5.77 8.63 -8.35
N GLY A 72 -6.59 8.54 -9.40
CA GLY A 72 -7.99 8.96 -9.35
C GLY A 72 -8.77 8.20 -8.28
N PRO A 73 -10.04 8.57 -8.02
CA PRO A 73 -10.84 8.08 -6.89
C PRO A 73 -11.29 6.60 -6.99
N LEU A 74 -10.52 5.73 -7.65
CA LEU A 74 -10.85 4.30 -7.78
C LEU A 74 -10.83 3.59 -6.42
N TYR A 75 -9.98 4.06 -5.49
CA TYR A 75 -9.97 3.55 -4.11
C TYR A 75 -11.23 3.94 -3.32
N VAL A 76 -11.86 5.08 -3.63
CA VAL A 76 -13.09 5.53 -2.96
C VAL A 76 -14.25 4.59 -3.29
N LEU A 77 -14.36 4.14 -4.55
CA LEU A 77 -15.36 3.14 -4.95
C LEU A 77 -15.18 1.81 -4.19
N LEU A 78 -13.92 1.38 -4.00
CA LEU A 78 -13.58 0.14 -3.29
C LEU A 78 -13.92 0.24 -1.79
N ILE A 79 -13.65 1.38 -1.15
CA ILE A 79 -14.05 1.63 0.24
C ILE A 79 -15.57 1.61 0.38
N ILE A 80 -16.30 2.31 -0.51
CA ILE A 80 -17.76 2.34 -0.46
C ILE A 80 -18.33 0.91 -0.59
N LEU A 81 -17.83 0.12 -1.54
CA LEU A 81 -18.24 -1.27 -1.72
C LEU A 81 -18.01 -2.10 -0.44
N LEU A 82 -16.84 -1.93 0.20
CA LEU A 82 -16.48 -2.65 1.42
C LEU A 82 -17.41 -2.27 2.59
N VAL A 83 -17.71 -0.98 2.75
CA VAL A 83 -18.65 -0.49 3.77
C VAL A 83 -20.05 -1.06 3.54
N VAL A 84 -20.53 -1.11 2.29
CA VAL A 84 -21.84 -1.69 1.96
C VAL A 84 -21.88 -3.18 2.32
N ILE A 85 -20.83 -3.95 2.00
CA ILE A 85 -20.74 -5.38 2.35
C ILE A 85 -20.80 -5.58 3.87
N ILE A 86 -20.08 -4.75 4.64
CA ILE A 86 -20.10 -4.80 6.11
C ILE A 86 -21.51 -4.50 6.63
N LEU A 87 -22.17 -3.45 6.14
CA LEU A 87 -23.52 -3.08 6.57
C LEU A 87 -24.55 -4.16 6.26
N VAL A 88 -24.48 -4.77 5.07
CA VAL A 88 -25.35 -5.88 4.68
C VAL A 88 -25.07 -7.12 5.55
N GLY A 89 -23.80 -7.44 5.80
CA GLY A 89 -23.40 -8.53 6.69
C GLY A 89 -23.92 -8.35 8.11
N LEU A 90 -23.79 -7.14 8.67
CA LEU A 90 -24.32 -6.80 9.99
C LEU A 90 -25.85 -6.89 10.05
N TYR A 91 -26.54 -6.44 8.99
CA TYR A 91 -27.99 -6.53 8.91
C TYR A 91 -28.48 -7.99 8.89
N ILE A 92 -27.88 -8.84 8.05
CA ILE A 92 -28.20 -10.27 7.99
C ILE A 92 -27.90 -10.94 9.33
N PHE A 93 -26.76 -10.62 9.94
CA PHE A 93 -26.39 -11.12 11.26
C PHE A 93 -27.43 -10.74 12.32
N TYR A 94 -27.86 -9.48 12.35
CA TYR A 94 -28.89 -9.03 13.28
C TYR A 94 -30.21 -9.75 13.05
N ALA A 95 -30.64 -9.87 11.79
CA ALA A 95 -31.88 -10.56 11.44
C ALA A 95 -31.85 -12.05 11.83
N PHE A 96 -30.74 -12.75 11.61
CA PHE A 96 -30.67 -14.19 11.87
C PHE A 96 -30.41 -14.54 13.33
N TYR A 97 -29.59 -13.76 14.05
CA TYR A 97 -29.21 -14.09 15.43
C TYR A 97 -30.10 -13.44 16.48
N VAL A 98 -30.69 -12.26 16.20
CA VAL A 98 -31.45 -11.51 17.21
C VAL A 98 -32.96 -11.71 17.09
N GLN A 99 -33.51 -11.79 15.88
CA GLN A 99 -34.97 -11.99 15.69
C GLN A 99 -35.52 -13.32 16.25
N PRO A 100 -34.85 -14.50 16.18
CA PRO A 100 -35.44 -15.74 16.67
C PRO A 100 -35.59 -15.80 18.20
N ILE A 101 -34.99 -14.88 18.97
CA ILE A 101 -35.12 -14.82 20.42
C ILE A 101 -36.50 -14.27 20.84
N PHE A 102 -37.11 -13.38 20.05
CA PHE A 102 -38.36 -12.69 20.44
C PHE A 102 -39.66 -13.39 20.00
N ASN A 103 -39.62 -14.27 19.00
CA ASN A 103 -40.83 -14.87 18.42
C ASN A 103 -41.33 -16.13 19.14
N SER A 104 -40.60 -16.66 20.13
CA SER A 104 -40.97 -17.88 20.86
C SER A 104 -41.98 -17.66 22.00
N GLU A 105 -42.25 -16.41 22.41
CA GLU A 105 -43.11 -16.12 23.57
C GLU A 105 -44.61 -15.99 23.24
N SER A 106 -44.99 -15.83 21.96
CA SER A 106 -46.37 -15.51 21.57
C SER A 106 -47.30 -16.71 21.37
N THR A 107 -46.79 -17.94 21.45
CA THR A 107 -47.59 -19.16 21.21
C THR A 107 -48.20 -19.77 22.48
N LEU A 108 -47.78 -19.35 23.67
CA LEU A 108 -48.25 -19.93 24.94
C LEU A 108 -49.58 -19.34 25.46
N THR A 109 -50.00 -18.16 24.98
CA THR A 109 -51.21 -17.47 25.49
C THR A 109 -52.51 -17.86 24.79
N GLN A 110 -52.48 -18.61 23.69
CA GLN A 110 -53.70 -19.03 22.98
C GLN A 110 -54.16 -20.47 23.27
N ALA A 111 -53.43 -21.22 24.09
CA ALA A 111 -53.75 -22.63 24.40
C ALA A 111 -54.54 -22.84 25.71
N THR A 112 -55.01 -21.77 26.36
CA THR A 112 -55.67 -21.83 27.69
C THR A 112 -57.02 -21.10 27.78
N LEU A 113 -57.74 -20.98 26.66
CA LEU A 113 -59.15 -20.56 26.65
C LEU A 113 -60.02 -21.57 25.90
#